data_AF-A0A0A9W4X4-F1
#
_entry.id   AF-A0A0A9W4X4-F1
#
_cell.length_a   1.000
_cell.length_b   1.000
_cell.length_c   1.000
_cell.angle_alpha   90.00
_cell.angle_beta   90.00
_cell.angle_gamma   90.00
#
_symmetry.space_group_name_H-M   'P 1'
#
loop_
_entity.id
_entity.type
_entity.pdbx_description
1 polymer ?
#
loop_
_entity_poly.entity_id
_entity_poly.type
_entity_poly.pdbx_seq_one_letter_code
_entity_poly.pdbx_strand_id
1 'polypeptide(L)'
;MTEESDGATEYLIWSEGGHEKTVDIIKQINSKNAKFVAIGFVIGFILYHGIVHQRYGADSCGWLLTGGKYKGDMEWQPYGCMMHQYTQLDMRRCIRSLTFYGRHNRFVFMGDNRILEIYSAFLDHLNGRPDPASKAHQYQVPRTNHTFSDGQLKLAVDFIWSPYISDVMVNSFKLWKEQLEPPSLIVLGCGTWAIRRSNGTARGLKEYKFNLTKIVAPIDKLTSKKSRVLWVLMEPVNEEKLPESALTNRLIDQYNWAAKDVLYKSGAQVWASTRALVSGFSDSWDGEHIPPKALRHHTQILTNLHCNEHMAFNDGTCCSSPERRTMLQTLAYTFLASCFALGIFVFVRRYKTKMKMEPPTSGYILIISLAKLGMIMAYFYLCDRTNFFMKENKYYSSVSFWLPLAYVFALGLFFTEDSRYTKVLHRDQTEEMKGWMQLVLLIYNMTGASSNLHIRNHTQIIISAYFSCQATAISIICGIDRRQASSDFSRSSFGSIS
;
A
#
# COMPACT_ATOMS: atom_id res chain seq x y z
N MET A 1 -31.00 31.33 -61.55
CA MET A 1 -30.65 32.13 -60.35
C MET A 1 -31.60 31.64 -59.27
N THR A 2 -31.16 30.59 -58.62
CA THR A 2 -31.90 29.74 -57.69
C THR A 2 -31.06 29.65 -56.44
N GLU A 3 -31.74 29.50 -55.30
CA GLU A 3 -31.21 29.27 -53.95
C GLU A 3 -30.63 30.49 -53.22
N GLU A 4 -31.45 31.08 -52.33
CA GLU A 4 -30.98 31.53 -51.02
C GLU A 4 -32.16 31.69 -50.04
N SER A 5 -32.68 30.58 -49.51
CA SER A 5 -33.40 30.59 -48.23
C SER A 5 -33.33 29.20 -47.61
N ASP A 6 -32.44 28.99 -46.65
CA ASP A 6 -32.54 27.91 -45.64
C ASP A 6 -31.50 28.00 -44.50
N GLY A 7 -30.49 28.87 -44.59
CA GLY A 7 -29.42 28.92 -43.57
C GLY A 7 -29.79 29.49 -42.19
N ALA A 8 -30.85 30.31 -42.08
CA ALA A 8 -31.21 30.96 -40.81
C ALA A 8 -32.04 30.04 -39.89
N THR A 9 -32.85 29.14 -40.46
CA THR A 9 -33.69 28.20 -39.70
C THR A 9 -32.85 27.04 -39.16
N GLU A 10 -31.83 26.60 -39.90
CA GLU A 10 -30.94 25.52 -39.48
C GLU A 10 -30.04 25.92 -38.29
N TYR A 11 -29.59 27.18 -38.23
CA TYR A 11 -28.76 27.69 -37.12
C TYR A 11 -29.52 27.81 -35.79
N LEU A 12 -30.81 28.18 -35.82
CA LEU A 12 -31.66 28.25 -34.63
C LEU A 12 -32.02 26.87 -34.08
N ILE A 13 -32.27 25.88 -34.96
CA ILE A 13 -32.58 24.50 -34.56
C ILE A 13 -31.35 23.81 -33.93
N TRP A 14 -30.15 24.06 -34.42
CA TRP A 14 -28.91 23.56 -33.80
C TRP A 14 -28.64 24.19 -32.42
N SER A 15 -28.98 25.47 -32.24
CA SER A 15 -28.84 26.19 -30.96
C SER A 15 -29.87 25.70 -29.92
N GLU A 16 -31.14 25.55 -30.30
CA GLU A 16 -32.19 25.04 -29.40
C GLU A 16 -31.96 23.58 -29.02
N GLY A 17 -31.61 22.71 -29.99
CA GLY A 17 -31.31 21.31 -29.72
C GLY A 17 -30.03 21.09 -28.90
N GLY A 18 -29.04 21.99 -29.01
CA GLY A 18 -27.85 21.99 -28.16
C GLY A 18 -28.12 22.50 -26.74
N HIS A 19 -28.95 23.53 -26.62
CA HIS A 19 -29.33 24.09 -25.31
C HIS A 19 -30.24 23.14 -24.52
N GLU A 20 -31.21 22.50 -25.18
CA GLU A 20 -32.10 21.51 -24.59
C GLU A 20 -31.33 20.27 -24.10
N LYS A 21 -30.41 19.74 -24.93
CA LYS A 21 -29.49 18.67 -24.51
C LYS A 21 -28.63 19.07 -23.32
N THR A 22 -28.14 20.31 -23.27
CA THR A 22 -27.31 20.80 -22.15
C THR A 22 -28.13 20.91 -20.86
N VAL A 23 -29.37 21.41 -20.95
CA VAL A 23 -30.30 21.50 -19.81
C VAL A 23 -30.66 20.11 -19.28
N ASP A 24 -30.88 19.14 -20.18
CA ASP A 24 -31.17 17.76 -19.79
C ASP A 24 -29.97 17.05 -19.16
N ILE A 25 -28.75 17.32 -19.63
CA ILE A 25 -27.52 16.85 -19.00
C ILE A 25 -27.39 17.44 -17.59
N ILE A 26 -27.64 18.74 -17.41
CA ILE A 26 -27.58 19.39 -16.09
C ILE A 26 -28.62 18.81 -15.13
N LYS A 27 -29.85 18.53 -15.59
CA LYS A 27 -30.88 17.86 -14.77
C LYS A 27 -30.47 16.45 -14.31
N GLN A 28 -29.63 15.76 -15.09
CA GLN A 28 -29.08 14.46 -14.70
C GLN A 28 -27.96 14.58 -13.65
N ILE A 29 -27.33 15.74 -13.49
CA ILE A 29 -26.36 16.03 -12.42
C ILE A 29 -27.12 16.37 -11.14
N ASN A 30 -27.63 15.33 -10.48
CA ASN A 30 -28.32 15.47 -9.20
C ASN A 30 -27.77 14.48 -8.15
N SER A 31 -28.04 14.77 -6.88
CA SER A 31 -27.56 13.96 -5.75
C SER A 31 -28.02 12.50 -5.79
N LYS A 32 -29.15 12.20 -6.43
CA LYS A 32 -29.68 10.84 -6.56
C LYS A 32 -28.86 10.04 -7.57
N ASN A 33 -28.58 10.62 -8.74
CA ASN A 33 -27.74 10.03 -9.77
C ASN A 33 -26.30 9.89 -9.28
N ALA A 34 -25.75 10.90 -8.58
CA ALA A 34 -24.43 10.82 -7.97
C ALA A 34 -24.31 9.63 -6.99
N LYS A 35 -25.34 9.33 -6.20
CA LYS A 35 -25.37 8.13 -5.33
C LYS A 35 -25.34 6.84 -6.12
N PHE A 36 -26.07 6.74 -7.23
CA PHE A 36 -26.02 5.56 -8.10
C PHE A 36 -24.65 5.37 -8.73
N VAL A 37 -24.04 6.45 -9.23
CA VAL A 37 -22.67 6.44 -9.76
C VAL A 37 -21.68 6.01 -8.68
N ALA A 38 -21.79 6.54 -7.46
CA ALA A 38 -20.93 6.17 -6.34
C ALA A 38 -21.05 4.68 -5.97
N ILE A 39 -22.27 4.13 -5.93
CA ILE A 39 -22.49 2.69 -5.72
C ILE A 39 -21.85 1.87 -6.84
N GLY A 40 -22.01 2.32 -8.09
CA GLY A 40 -21.36 1.71 -9.26
C GLY A 40 -19.84 1.67 -9.13
N PHE A 41 -19.21 2.76 -8.70
CA PHE A 41 -17.77 2.80 -8.43
C PHE A 41 -17.36 1.84 -7.31
N VAL A 42 -18.08 1.81 -6.19
CA VAL A 42 -17.75 0.89 -5.08
C VAL A 42 -17.81 -0.56 -5.54
N ILE A 43 -18.87 -0.95 -6.26
CA ILE A 43 -18.99 -2.32 -6.81
C ILE A 43 -17.88 -2.59 -7.83
N GLY A 44 -17.59 -1.64 -8.72
CA GLY A 44 -16.52 -1.74 -9.70
C GLY A 44 -15.15 -1.95 -9.05
N PHE A 45 -14.82 -1.21 -8.00
CA PHE A 45 -13.58 -1.38 -7.25
C PHE A 45 -13.53 -2.74 -6.53
N ILE A 46 -14.63 -3.19 -5.93
CA ILE A 46 -14.69 -4.51 -5.31
C ILE A 46 -14.44 -5.61 -6.36
N LEU A 47 -15.09 -5.53 -7.52
CA LEU A 47 -14.88 -6.52 -8.59
C LEU A 47 -13.45 -6.48 -9.13
N TYR A 48 -12.89 -5.29 -9.37
CA TYR A 48 -11.52 -5.12 -9.82
C TYR A 48 -10.51 -5.75 -8.85
N HIS A 49 -10.59 -5.41 -7.56
CA HIS A 49 -9.72 -5.98 -6.53
C HIS A 49 -9.94 -7.50 -6.38
N GLY A 50 -11.18 -7.98 -6.52
CA GLY A 50 -11.49 -9.41 -6.55
C GLY A 50 -10.76 -10.14 -7.68
N ILE A 51 -10.78 -9.59 -8.91
CA ILE A 51 -10.06 -10.15 -10.06
C ILE A 51 -8.54 -10.11 -9.83
N VAL A 52 -8.01 -9.00 -9.31
CA VAL A 52 -6.59 -8.85 -8.99
C VAL A 52 -6.15 -9.93 -7.98
N HIS A 53 -6.92 -10.13 -6.91
CA HIS A 53 -6.62 -11.16 -5.91
C HIS A 53 -6.74 -12.58 -6.46
N GLN A 54 -7.69 -12.83 -7.36
CA GLN A 54 -7.81 -14.13 -8.02
C GLN A 54 -6.61 -14.43 -8.93
N ARG A 55 -6.06 -13.41 -9.60
CA ARG A 55 -4.95 -13.58 -10.56
C ARG A 55 -3.56 -13.57 -9.91
N TYR A 56 -3.36 -12.74 -8.89
CA TYR A 56 -2.04 -12.49 -8.29
C TYR A 56 -1.94 -12.96 -6.83
N GLY A 57 -3.04 -13.40 -6.23
CA GLY A 57 -3.10 -13.80 -4.83
C GLY A 57 -3.40 -12.64 -3.87
N ALA A 58 -3.75 -13.00 -2.64
CA ALA A 58 -4.04 -12.06 -1.55
C ALA A 58 -2.92 -11.95 -0.51
N ASP A 59 -1.78 -12.59 -0.76
CA ASP A 59 -0.65 -12.61 0.17
C ASP A 59 0.13 -11.28 0.10
N SER A 60 0.10 -10.51 1.19
CA SER A 60 0.83 -9.25 1.31
C SER A 60 2.35 -9.45 1.27
N CYS A 61 2.87 -10.64 1.60
CA CYS A 61 4.28 -10.97 1.40
C CYS A 61 4.67 -11.07 -0.07
N GLY A 62 3.80 -11.68 -0.89
CA GLY A 62 4.01 -11.70 -2.34
C GLY A 62 4.11 -10.29 -2.90
N TRP A 63 3.16 -9.41 -2.53
CA TRP A 63 3.15 -8.02 -2.97
C TRP A 63 4.40 -7.24 -2.56
N LEU A 64 4.89 -7.41 -1.32
CA LEU A 64 6.14 -6.82 -0.82
C LEU A 64 7.35 -7.15 -1.72
N LEU A 65 7.40 -8.37 -2.26
CA LEU A 65 8.50 -8.87 -3.09
C LEU A 65 8.34 -8.53 -4.58
N THR A 66 7.17 -8.13 -5.05
CA THR A 66 6.91 -7.89 -6.48
C THR A 66 7.45 -6.55 -6.99
N GLY A 67 7.20 -5.46 -6.27
CA GLY A 67 7.55 -4.12 -6.73
C GLY A 67 7.12 -3.02 -5.77
N GLY A 68 7.45 -1.80 -6.14
CA GLY A 68 7.08 -0.58 -5.41
C GLY A 68 7.55 0.66 -6.15
N LYS A 69 7.46 1.80 -5.47
CA LYS A 69 7.92 3.10 -5.96
C LYS A 69 8.55 3.90 -4.82
N TYR A 70 9.45 4.81 -5.19
CA TYR A 70 9.89 5.87 -4.29
C TYR A 70 8.85 6.97 -4.18
N LYS A 71 8.67 7.47 -2.96
CA LYS A 71 7.91 8.69 -2.69
C LYS A 71 8.82 9.90 -2.75
N GLY A 72 8.24 11.11 -2.68
CA GLY A 72 9.01 12.36 -2.81
C GLY A 72 10.09 12.59 -1.74
N ASP A 73 9.98 11.92 -0.59
CA ASP A 73 10.98 11.86 0.48
C ASP A 73 12.06 10.77 0.25
N MET A 74 12.02 10.13 -0.93
CA MET A 74 12.86 8.99 -1.29
C MET A 74 12.69 7.81 -0.32
N GLU A 75 11.54 7.67 0.35
CA GLU A 75 11.18 6.46 1.09
C GLU A 75 10.54 5.42 0.17
N TRP A 76 10.88 4.16 0.38
CA TRP A 76 10.36 3.05 -0.41
C TRP A 76 8.94 2.67 0.00
N GLN A 77 8.03 2.60 -0.97
CA GLN A 77 6.66 2.13 -0.79
C GLN A 77 6.40 0.90 -1.67
N PRO A 78 6.24 -0.30 -1.10
CA PRO A 78 5.80 -1.45 -1.87
C PRO A 78 4.35 -1.29 -2.32
N TYR A 79 3.99 -1.97 -3.40
CA TYR A 79 2.60 -2.03 -3.84
C TYR A 79 1.78 -2.91 -2.90
N GLY A 80 0.53 -2.53 -2.65
CA GLY A 80 -0.44 -3.38 -1.97
C GLY A 80 -0.37 -3.42 -0.44
N CYS A 81 0.74 -3.02 0.19
CA CYS A 81 0.90 -3.08 1.64
C CYS A 81 1.79 -1.95 2.20
N MET A 82 1.75 -1.77 3.52
CA MET A 82 2.56 -0.78 4.25
C MET A 82 3.67 -1.48 5.03
N MET A 83 4.91 -0.99 4.93
CA MET A 83 6.03 -1.50 5.72
C MET A 83 6.13 -0.74 7.05
N HIS A 84 6.49 -1.46 8.10
CA HIS A 84 6.96 -0.89 9.35
C HIS A 84 8.46 -0.55 9.23
N GLN A 85 8.87 0.58 9.81
CA GLN A 85 10.27 0.99 9.84
C GLN A 85 10.94 0.37 11.07
N TYR A 86 11.63 -0.76 10.88
CA TYR A 86 12.30 -1.46 11.97
C TYR A 86 13.52 -0.68 12.46
N THR A 87 13.58 -0.46 13.77
CA THR A 87 14.82 -0.11 14.44
C THR A 87 15.65 -1.37 14.73
N GLN A 88 16.94 -1.19 15.05
CA GLN A 88 17.79 -2.29 15.49
C GLN A 88 17.19 -3.02 16.70
N LEU A 89 16.61 -2.26 17.63
CA LEU A 89 16.00 -2.81 18.83
C LEU A 89 14.79 -3.68 18.49
N ASP A 90 13.95 -3.24 17.54
CA ASP A 90 12.77 -3.97 17.10
C ASP A 90 13.13 -5.27 16.39
N MET A 91 14.16 -5.23 15.53
CA MET A 91 14.70 -6.41 14.86
C MET A 91 15.22 -7.43 15.88
N ARG A 92 16.04 -7.01 16.85
CA ARG A 92 16.57 -7.90 17.90
C ARG A 92 15.45 -8.47 18.78
N ARG A 93 14.45 -7.66 19.14
CA ARG A 93 13.26 -8.10 19.89
C ARG A 93 12.47 -9.17 19.13
N CYS A 94 12.23 -8.96 17.84
CA CYS A 94 11.58 -9.95 16.98
C CYS A 94 12.36 -11.28 16.98
N ILE A 95 13.65 -11.25 16.65
CA ILE A 95 14.47 -12.47 16.55
C ILE A 95 14.46 -13.21 17.89
N ARG A 96 14.63 -12.49 19.01
CA ARG A 96 14.56 -13.09 20.36
C ARG A 96 13.20 -13.70 20.65
N SER A 97 12.11 -13.04 20.26
CA SER A 97 10.74 -13.54 20.42
C SER A 97 10.55 -14.85 19.67
N LEU A 98 11.03 -14.96 18.43
CA LEU A 98 10.94 -16.18 17.63
C LEU A 98 11.70 -17.35 18.25
N THR A 99 12.87 -17.08 18.85
CA THR A 99 13.63 -18.09 19.60
C THR A 99 12.83 -18.61 20.80
N PHE A 100 12.11 -17.73 21.51
CA PHE A 100 11.26 -18.12 22.65
C PHE A 100 10.12 -19.05 22.24
N TYR A 101 9.53 -18.84 21.06
CA TYR A 101 8.52 -19.72 20.47
C TYR A 101 9.10 -21.01 19.84
N GLY A 102 10.38 -21.31 20.08
CA GLY A 102 11.02 -22.55 19.62
C GLY A 102 11.42 -22.55 18.15
N ARG A 103 11.52 -21.38 17.49
CA ARG A 103 12.04 -21.30 16.13
C ARG A 103 13.56 -21.19 16.13
N HIS A 104 14.20 -21.92 15.21
CA HIS A 104 15.63 -21.83 14.96
C HIS A 104 15.91 -20.66 14.00
N ASN A 105 16.62 -19.66 14.50
CA ASN A 105 17.02 -18.49 13.72
C ASN A 105 18.33 -18.77 13.02
N ARG A 106 18.27 -19.53 11.93
CA ARG A 106 19.41 -19.74 11.04
C ARG A 106 19.10 -19.14 9.68
N PHE A 107 19.80 -18.06 9.34
CA PHE A 107 19.66 -17.36 8.08
C PHE A 107 20.88 -17.65 7.21
N VAL A 108 20.67 -17.86 5.91
CA VAL A 108 21.74 -18.13 4.96
C VAL A 108 21.64 -17.17 3.80
N PHE A 109 22.72 -16.48 3.49
CA PHE A 109 22.89 -15.66 2.29
C PHE A 109 23.88 -16.37 1.38
N MET A 110 23.53 -16.61 0.12
CA MET A 110 24.39 -17.33 -0.81
C MET A 110 24.33 -16.71 -2.20
N GLY A 111 25.49 -16.34 -2.74
CA GLY A 111 25.52 -15.67 -4.02
C GLY A 111 26.83 -15.01 -4.40
N ASP A 112 26.71 -13.96 -5.21
CA ASP A 112 27.80 -13.10 -5.66
C ASP A 112 27.98 -11.85 -4.76
N ASN A 113 28.68 -10.83 -5.26
CA ASN A 113 28.98 -9.60 -4.53
C ASN A 113 27.71 -8.87 -4.05
N ARG A 114 26.60 -8.92 -4.78
CA ARG A 114 25.40 -8.15 -4.43
C ARG A 114 24.67 -8.76 -3.24
N ILE A 115 24.63 -10.10 -3.19
CA ILE A 115 24.14 -10.82 -2.01
C ILE A 115 25.06 -10.59 -0.81
N LEU A 116 26.37 -10.46 -1.02
CA LEU A 116 27.32 -10.10 0.03
C LEU A 116 27.06 -8.69 0.59
N GLU A 117 26.72 -7.73 -0.26
CA GLU A 117 26.34 -6.37 0.18
C GLU A 117 25.04 -6.38 0.99
N ILE A 118 24.02 -7.12 0.52
CA ILE A 118 22.74 -7.27 1.26
C ILE A 118 22.99 -7.95 2.61
N TYR A 119 23.82 -9.00 2.65
CA TYR A 119 24.23 -9.66 3.89
C TYR A 119 24.91 -8.67 4.86
N SER A 120 25.84 -7.87 4.35
CA SER A 120 26.59 -6.90 5.15
C SER A 120 25.66 -5.84 5.74
N ALA A 121 24.77 -5.28 4.91
CA ALA A 121 23.77 -4.31 5.34
C ALA A 121 22.76 -4.87 6.36
N PHE A 122 22.43 -6.17 6.24
CA PHE A 122 21.59 -6.86 7.22
C PHE A 122 22.30 -6.97 8.58
N LEU A 123 23.58 -7.35 8.59
CA LEU A 123 24.38 -7.43 9.82
C LEU A 123 24.64 -6.07 10.46
N ASP A 124 24.89 -5.03 9.66
CA ASP A 124 25.12 -3.69 10.18
C ASP A 124 23.86 -3.16 10.91
N HIS A 125 22.68 -3.39 10.34
CA HIS A 125 21.41 -3.06 10.99
C HIS A 125 21.19 -3.87 12.28
N LEU A 126 21.48 -5.18 12.27
CA LEU A 126 21.35 -6.05 13.44
C LEU A 126 22.27 -5.63 14.60
N ASN A 127 23.50 -5.23 14.27
CA ASN A 127 24.51 -4.81 15.24
C ASN A 127 24.37 -3.34 15.67
N GLY A 128 23.49 -2.57 15.01
CA GLY A 128 23.27 -1.15 15.32
C GLY A 128 24.46 -0.29 14.91
N ARG A 129 25.21 -0.71 13.89
CA ARG A 129 26.32 0.05 13.35
C ARG A 129 25.78 1.26 12.57
N PRO A 130 26.47 2.42 12.63
CA PRO A 130 26.02 3.62 11.94
C PRO A 130 25.93 3.41 10.42
N ASP A 131 25.07 4.21 9.79
CA ASP A 131 24.67 4.17 8.38
C ASP A 131 25.89 3.96 7.45
N PRO A 132 25.83 3.04 6.45
CA PRO A 132 26.90 2.83 5.45
C PRO A 132 27.29 4.08 4.65
N ALA A 133 26.54 5.19 4.78
CA ALA A 133 26.92 6.51 4.28
C ALA A 133 28.12 7.15 5.03
N SER A 134 28.52 6.59 6.18
CA SER A 134 29.77 6.98 6.84
C SER A 134 30.97 6.44 6.05
N LYS A 135 31.56 7.32 5.25
CA LYS A 135 32.81 7.11 4.49
C LYS A 135 33.93 6.61 5.42
N ALA A 136 34.05 5.29 5.62
CA ALA A 136 35.28 4.63 6.11
C ALA A 136 35.15 3.11 6.29
N HIS A 137 33.97 2.49 6.33
CA HIS A 137 33.84 1.07 6.68
C HIS A 137 33.06 0.24 5.65
N GLN A 138 33.52 0.26 4.40
CA GLN A 138 33.50 -0.98 3.60
C GLN A 138 34.44 -1.95 4.32
N TYR A 139 33.96 -2.67 5.33
CA TYR A 139 34.60 -3.93 5.68
C TYR A 139 34.59 -4.71 4.36
N GLN A 140 35.76 -4.93 3.77
CA GLN A 140 35.96 -5.89 2.70
C GLN A 140 35.67 -7.25 3.31
N VAL A 141 34.38 -7.57 3.47
CA VAL A 141 33.97 -8.87 3.94
C VAL A 141 34.57 -9.86 2.95
N PRO A 142 35.44 -10.77 3.39
CA PRO A 142 36.13 -11.65 2.48
C PRO A 142 35.13 -12.40 1.61
N ARG A 143 35.45 -12.59 0.33
CA ARG A 143 34.67 -13.41 -0.62
C ARG A 143 34.83 -14.91 -0.30
N THR A 144 34.62 -15.26 0.95
CA THR A 144 34.77 -16.59 1.51
C THR A 144 33.59 -16.88 2.42
N ASN A 145 33.37 -18.15 2.71
CA ASN A 145 32.32 -18.55 3.62
C ASN A 145 32.60 -17.98 5.01
N HIS A 146 31.57 -17.42 5.64
CA HIS A 146 31.67 -16.90 7.00
C HIS A 146 30.35 -17.05 7.72
N THR A 147 30.43 -17.21 9.04
CA THR A 147 29.27 -17.39 9.89
C THR A 147 29.32 -16.33 10.97
N PHE A 148 28.26 -15.54 11.07
CA PHE A 148 28.02 -14.66 12.20
C PHE A 148 27.09 -15.35 13.17
N SER A 149 27.44 -15.38 14.45
CA SER A 149 26.62 -16.02 15.50
C SER A 149 26.43 -15.09 16.68
N ASP A 150 25.17 -14.86 17.08
CA ASP A 150 24.80 -14.11 18.27
C ASP A 150 24.17 -15.08 19.29
N GLY A 151 24.91 -15.38 20.36
CA GLY A 151 24.49 -16.30 21.41
C GLY A 151 23.30 -15.80 22.23
N GLN A 152 23.11 -14.48 22.37
CA GLN A 152 21.98 -13.91 23.10
C GLN A 152 20.67 -14.09 22.32
N LEU A 153 20.74 -13.98 21.00
CA LEU A 153 19.59 -14.17 20.11
C LEU A 153 19.38 -15.64 19.69
N LYS A 154 20.37 -16.51 19.96
CA LYS A 154 20.49 -17.85 19.35
C LYS A 154 20.33 -17.78 17.82
N LEU A 155 21.00 -16.78 17.21
CA LEU A 155 20.94 -16.49 15.80
C LEU A 155 22.25 -16.90 15.14
N ALA A 156 22.16 -17.60 14.01
CA ALA A 156 23.29 -17.84 13.11
C ALA A 156 22.96 -17.28 11.72
N VAL A 157 23.85 -16.45 11.19
CA VAL A 157 23.74 -15.86 9.84
C VAL A 157 24.96 -16.29 9.04
N ASP A 158 24.77 -17.26 8.16
CA ASP A 158 25.79 -17.82 7.30
C ASP A 158 25.83 -17.05 5.97
N PHE A 159 27.02 -16.72 5.48
CA PHE A 159 27.25 -16.33 4.09
C PHE A 159 28.05 -17.41 3.38
N ILE A 160 27.58 -17.83 2.21
CA ILE A 160 28.25 -18.83 1.37
C ILE A 160 28.56 -18.22 0.00
N TRP A 161 29.84 -18.12 -0.32
CA TRP A 161 30.28 -17.56 -1.60
C TRP A 161 29.99 -18.56 -2.74
N SER A 162 29.04 -18.22 -3.61
CA SER A 162 28.70 -19.03 -4.79
C SER A 162 28.24 -18.10 -5.92
N PRO A 163 29.17 -17.53 -6.70
CA PRO A 163 28.84 -16.58 -7.78
C PRO A 163 28.17 -17.24 -8.99
N TYR A 164 28.13 -18.58 -9.02
CA TYR A 164 27.43 -19.39 -10.01
C TYR A 164 26.49 -20.37 -9.32
N ILE A 165 25.55 -20.94 -10.08
CA ILE A 165 24.78 -22.12 -9.67
C ILE A 165 25.71 -23.34 -9.79
N SER A 166 26.63 -23.43 -8.83
CA SER A 166 27.73 -24.39 -8.79
C SER A 166 27.36 -25.65 -8.00
N ASP A 167 28.23 -26.66 -8.02
CA ASP A 167 28.07 -27.85 -7.18
C ASP A 167 28.06 -27.50 -5.69
N VAL A 168 28.69 -26.40 -5.26
CA VAL A 168 28.61 -25.90 -3.89
C VAL A 168 27.17 -25.59 -3.52
N MET A 169 26.49 -24.76 -4.33
CA MET A 169 25.08 -24.41 -4.14
C MET A 169 24.20 -25.68 -4.17
N VAL A 170 24.34 -26.51 -5.20
CA VAL A 170 23.53 -27.73 -5.35
C VAL A 170 23.70 -28.68 -4.16
N ASN A 171 24.94 -28.89 -3.70
CA ASN A 171 25.22 -29.79 -2.57
C ASN A 171 24.76 -29.19 -1.24
N SER A 172 24.86 -27.88 -1.02
CA SER A 172 24.28 -27.22 0.14
C SER A 172 22.77 -27.43 0.21
N PHE A 173 22.06 -27.26 -0.91
CA PHE A 173 20.62 -27.52 -0.99
C PHE A 173 20.26 -28.97 -0.72
N LYS A 174 21.04 -29.92 -1.25
CA LYS A 174 20.87 -31.36 -0.95
C LYS A 174 21.06 -31.64 0.54
N LEU A 175 22.07 -31.04 1.17
CA LEU A 175 22.33 -31.20 2.60
C LEU A 175 21.16 -30.66 3.45
N TRP A 176 20.72 -29.42 3.19
CA TRP A 176 19.62 -28.81 3.93
C TRP A 176 18.30 -29.57 3.73
N LYS A 177 18.10 -30.14 2.53
CA LYS A 177 16.92 -30.98 2.24
C LYS A 177 16.81 -32.16 3.21
N GLU A 178 17.94 -32.79 3.55
CA GLU A 178 17.99 -33.97 4.45
C GLU A 178 18.01 -33.59 5.94
N GLN A 179 18.43 -32.38 6.30
CA GLN A 179 18.46 -31.93 7.70
C GLN A 179 17.06 -31.88 8.32
N LEU A 180 16.96 -32.26 9.60
CA LEU A 180 15.72 -32.18 10.37
C LEU A 180 15.25 -30.71 10.51
N GLU A 181 16.21 -29.84 10.84
CA GLU A 181 16.01 -28.40 11.02
C GLU A 181 16.84 -27.64 9.97
N PRO A 182 16.28 -27.42 8.76
CA PRO A 182 16.91 -26.60 7.75
C PRO A 182 16.95 -25.12 8.16
N PRO A 183 17.77 -24.28 7.49
CA PRO A 183 17.75 -22.84 7.68
C PRO A 183 16.35 -22.25 7.49
N SER A 184 15.96 -21.30 8.35
CA SER A 184 14.61 -20.72 8.33
C SER A 184 14.44 -19.67 7.23
N LEU A 185 15.50 -18.97 6.86
CA LEU A 185 15.53 -18.02 5.74
C LEU A 185 16.78 -18.25 4.89
N ILE A 186 16.59 -18.41 3.59
CA ILE A 186 17.67 -18.57 2.61
C ILE A 186 17.50 -17.49 1.55
N VAL A 187 18.47 -16.59 1.43
CA VAL A 187 18.52 -15.50 0.44
C VAL A 187 19.57 -15.84 -0.61
N LEU A 188 19.13 -16.03 -1.85
CA LEU A 188 19.95 -16.47 -2.96
C LEU A 188 19.97 -15.42 -4.06
N GLY A 189 21.10 -15.28 -4.73
CA GLY A 189 21.17 -14.50 -5.97
C GLY A 189 22.49 -14.69 -6.67
N CYS A 190 22.44 -15.01 -7.96
CA CYS A 190 23.61 -15.07 -8.80
C CYS A 190 23.21 -14.98 -10.29
N GLY A 191 24.12 -14.46 -11.10
CA GLY A 191 23.95 -14.45 -12.56
C GLY A 191 24.86 -13.46 -13.28
N THR A 192 25.29 -12.39 -12.61
CA THR A 192 26.23 -11.39 -13.17
C THR A 192 27.52 -12.05 -13.67
N TRP A 193 28.08 -12.96 -12.86
CA TRP A 193 29.26 -13.75 -13.22
C TRP A 193 29.01 -14.73 -14.37
N ALA A 194 27.81 -15.32 -14.45
CA ALA A 194 27.43 -16.21 -15.56
C ALA A 194 27.34 -15.45 -16.89
N ILE A 195 26.81 -14.22 -16.86
CA ILE A 195 26.76 -13.33 -18.03
C ILE A 195 28.19 -12.97 -18.47
N ARG A 196 29.04 -12.53 -17.53
CA ARG A 196 30.45 -12.19 -17.79
C ARG A 196 31.23 -13.35 -18.39
N ARG A 197 31.11 -14.55 -17.81
CA ARG A 197 31.81 -15.75 -18.28
C ARG A 197 31.39 -16.17 -19.68
N SER A 198 30.11 -16.07 -19.97
CA SER A 198 29.54 -16.50 -21.26
C SER A 198 29.49 -15.39 -22.30
N ASN A 199 29.94 -14.18 -21.96
CA ASN A 199 29.80 -12.98 -22.77
C ASN A 199 28.37 -12.77 -23.32
N GLY A 200 27.36 -13.11 -22.51
CA GLY A 200 25.94 -13.02 -22.89
C GLY A 200 25.47 -13.98 -23.99
N THR A 201 26.20 -15.06 -24.27
CA THR A 201 25.83 -16.01 -25.33
C THR A 201 24.58 -16.82 -25.01
N ALA A 202 23.82 -17.21 -26.05
CA ALA A 202 22.63 -18.05 -25.91
C ALA A 202 22.91 -19.42 -25.26
N ARG A 203 24.12 -19.96 -25.45
CA ARG A 203 24.57 -21.20 -24.78
C ARG A 203 24.70 -20.99 -23.28
N GLY A 204 25.29 -19.87 -22.85
CA GLY A 204 25.40 -19.52 -21.43
C GLY A 204 24.04 -19.38 -20.74
N LEU A 205 23.06 -18.80 -21.42
CA LEU A 205 21.69 -18.69 -20.91
C LEU A 205 21.02 -20.07 -20.74
N LYS A 206 21.19 -20.96 -21.71
CA LYS A 206 20.67 -22.34 -21.62
C LYS A 206 21.32 -23.11 -20.47
N GLU A 207 22.63 -22.97 -20.29
CA GLU A 207 23.36 -23.59 -19.19
C GLU A 207 22.91 -23.05 -17.83
N TYR A 208 22.75 -21.73 -17.71
CA TYR A 208 22.20 -21.10 -16.52
C TYR A 208 20.81 -21.64 -16.17
N LYS A 209 19.91 -21.70 -17.15
CA LYS A 209 18.56 -22.26 -16.99
C LYS A 209 18.61 -23.71 -16.52
N PHE A 210 19.44 -24.54 -17.17
CA PHE A 210 19.60 -25.95 -16.81
C PHE A 210 20.14 -26.11 -15.39
N ASN A 211 21.17 -25.37 -14.99
CA ASN A 211 21.72 -25.46 -13.64
C ASN A 211 20.71 -25.02 -12.58
N LEU A 212 19.89 -24.02 -12.86
CA LEU A 212 18.84 -23.57 -11.95
C LEU A 212 17.78 -24.65 -11.70
N THR A 213 17.45 -25.47 -12.71
CA THR A 213 16.49 -26.58 -12.52
C THR A 213 16.97 -27.61 -11.49
N LYS A 214 18.29 -27.75 -11.26
CA LYS A 214 18.87 -28.72 -10.31
C LYS A 214 18.51 -28.43 -8.86
N ILE A 215 18.18 -27.18 -8.51
CA ILE A 215 17.85 -26.76 -7.15
C ILE A 215 16.34 -26.67 -6.88
N VAL A 216 15.49 -26.77 -7.91
CA VAL A 216 14.02 -26.66 -7.78
C VAL A 216 13.45 -27.70 -6.83
N ALA A 217 13.75 -28.99 -7.05
CA ALA A 217 13.23 -30.06 -6.19
C ALA A 217 13.69 -29.96 -4.72
N PRO A 218 14.98 -29.66 -4.42
CA PRO A 218 15.39 -29.32 -3.05
C PRO A 218 14.63 -28.16 -2.45
N ILE A 219 14.36 -27.09 -3.21
CA ILE A 219 13.61 -25.91 -2.73
C ILE A 219 12.19 -26.31 -2.32
N ASP A 220 11.46 -27.06 -3.14
CA ASP A 220 10.08 -27.47 -2.83
C ASP A 220 10.00 -28.23 -1.50
N LYS A 221 10.99 -29.10 -1.25
CA LYS A 221 11.10 -29.85 -0.01
C LYS A 221 11.44 -28.96 1.18
N LEU A 222 12.31 -27.96 1.02
CA LEU A 222 12.61 -26.97 2.06
C LEU A 222 11.38 -26.13 2.41
N THR A 223 10.64 -25.66 1.40
CA THR A 223 9.40 -24.92 1.60
C THR A 223 8.36 -25.76 2.35
N SER A 224 8.27 -27.07 2.08
CA SER A 224 7.40 -27.98 2.85
C SER A 224 7.77 -28.09 4.34
N LYS A 225 9.05 -27.85 4.69
CA LYS A 225 9.57 -27.78 6.07
C LYS A 225 9.47 -26.38 6.68
N LYS A 226 8.74 -25.46 6.05
CA LYS A 226 8.58 -24.04 6.46
C LYS A 226 9.85 -23.18 6.36
N SER A 227 10.88 -23.63 5.62
CA SER A 227 12.00 -22.77 5.24
C SER A 227 11.58 -21.81 4.14
N ARG A 228 11.92 -20.53 4.27
CA ARG A 228 11.67 -19.53 3.21
C ARG A 228 12.88 -19.41 2.30
N VAL A 229 12.71 -19.71 1.03
CA VAL A 229 13.75 -19.52 0.00
C VAL A 229 13.41 -18.31 -0.85
N LEU A 230 14.28 -17.29 -0.82
CA LEU A 230 14.18 -16.08 -1.61
C LEU A 230 15.19 -16.12 -2.75
N TRP A 231 14.73 -15.96 -3.98
CA TRP A 231 15.58 -15.74 -5.14
C TRP A 231 15.56 -14.27 -5.53
N VAL A 232 16.65 -13.57 -5.24
CA VAL A 232 16.88 -12.16 -5.58
C VAL A 232 17.12 -12.06 -7.08
N LEU A 233 16.25 -11.31 -7.77
CA LEU A 233 16.50 -10.97 -9.16
C LEU A 233 17.67 -9.99 -9.24
N MET A 234 18.52 -10.16 -10.26
CA MET A 234 19.60 -9.22 -10.50
C MET A 234 19.02 -7.83 -10.76
N GLU A 235 19.47 -6.88 -9.96
CA GLU A 235 19.18 -5.46 -10.07
C GLU A 235 19.83 -4.90 -11.36
N PRO A 236 19.32 -3.78 -11.91
CA PRO A 236 19.97 -3.17 -13.07
C PRO A 236 21.42 -2.78 -12.76
N VAL A 237 22.13 -2.32 -13.79
CA VAL A 237 23.43 -1.64 -13.70
C VAL A 237 23.37 -0.29 -14.42
N ASN A 238 24.21 0.67 -14.02
CA ASN A 238 24.36 1.92 -14.77
C ASN A 238 25.40 1.71 -15.88
N GLU A 239 24.91 1.47 -17.10
CA GLU A 239 25.73 1.19 -18.28
C GLU A 239 26.69 2.32 -18.64
N GLU A 240 26.36 3.57 -18.33
CA GLU A 240 27.19 4.74 -18.66
C GLU A 240 28.45 4.85 -17.80
N LYS A 241 28.39 4.33 -16.57
CA LYS A 241 29.49 4.41 -15.59
C LYS A 241 30.34 3.14 -15.53
N LEU A 242 29.90 2.08 -16.21
CA LEU A 242 30.66 0.85 -16.30
C LEU A 242 31.77 0.98 -17.35
N PRO A 243 32.99 0.47 -17.08
CA PRO A 243 33.98 0.31 -18.14
C PRO A 243 33.41 -0.57 -19.25
N GLU A 244 33.81 -0.36 -20.51
CA GLU A 244 33.36 -1.14 -21.68
C GLU A 244 33.41 -2.65 -21.38
N SER A 245 32.26 -3.20 -20.99
CA SER A 245 32.17 -4.57 -20.48
C SER A 245 30.85 -5.19 -20.87
N ALA A 246 30.88 -6.51 -21.05
CA ALA A 246 29.80 -7.35 -21.56
C ALA A 246 28.47 -7.33 -20.79
N LEU A 247 28.35 -6.56 -19.71
CA LEU A 247 27.19 -6.56 -18.82
C LEU A 247 26.22 -5.43 -19.21
N THR A 248 25.11 -5.80 -19.83
CA THR A 248 24.03 -4.87 -20.20
C THR A 248 22.74 -5.21 -19.44
N ASN A 249 21.89 -4.21 -19.20
CA ASN A 249 20.59 -4.42 -18.57
C ASN A 249 19.71 -5.37 -19.39
N ARG A 250 19.84 -5.36 -20.72
CA ARG A 250 19.16 -6.31 -21.60
C ARG A 250 19.51 -7.76 -21.29
N LEU A 251 20.80 -8.06 -21.06
CA LEU A 251 21.24 -9.42 -20.70
C LEU A 251 20.79 -9.80 -19.28
N ILE A 252 20.87 -8.86 -18.35
CA ILE A 252 20.35 -9.03 -16.98
C ILE A 252 18.86 -9.40 -17.02
N ASP A 253 18.08 -8.74 -17.86
CA ASP A 253 16.65 -8.98 -18.01
C ASP A 253 16.34 -10.36 -18.59
N GLN A 254 17.12 -10.80 -19.59
CA GLN A 254 16.98 -12.13 -20.17
C GLN A 254 17.26 -13.23 -19.14
N TYR A 255 18.31 -13.10 -18.33
CA TYR A 255 18.63 -14.06 -17.29
C TYR A 255 17.63 -14.03 -16.15
N ASN A 256 17.16 -12.86 -15.73
CA ASN A 256 16.11 -12.74 -14.72
C ASN A 256 14.79 -13.34 -15.19
N TRP A 257 14.43 -13.17 -16.46
CA TRP A 257 13.26 -13.82 -17.04
C TRP A 257 13.43 -15.35 -17.03
N ALA A 258 14.61 -15.87 -17.40
CA ALA A 258 14.89 -17.30 -17.32
C ALA A 258 14.82 -17.84 -15.88
N ALA A 259 15.31 -17.07 -14.90
CA ALA A 259 15.21 -17.46 -13.50
C ALA A 259 13.76 -17.47 -13.01
N LYS A 260 12.99 -16.43 -13.35
CA LYS A 260 11.56 -16.34 -13.02
C LYS A 260 10.77 -17.48 -13.64
N ASP A 261 11.04 -17.83 -14.91
CA ASP A 261 10.36 -18.93 -15.61
C ASP A 261 10.61 -20.29 -14.96
N VAL A 262 11.86 -20.60 -14.61
CA VAL A 262 12.21 -21.86 -13.92
C VAL A 262 11.60 -21.93 -12.52
N LEU A 263 11.63 -20.83 -11.78
CA LEU A 263 11.19 -20.80 -10.38
C LEU A 263 9.69 -20.56 -10.22
N TYR A 264 8.96 -20.17 -11.27
CA TYR A 264 7.54 -19.80 -11.20
C TYR A 264 6.64 -20.87 -10.56
N LYS A 265 6.95 -22.15 -10.80
CA LYS A 265 6.20 -23.29 -10.24
C LYS A 265 6.84 -23.92 -8.99
N SER A 266 7.99 -23.40 -8.58
CA SER A 266 8.69 -23.89 -7.39
C SER A 266 8.17 -23.22 -6.12
N GLY A 267 8.52 -23.76 -4.97
CA GLY A 267 8.31 -23.15 -3.66
C GLY A 267 9.20 -21.95 -3.36
N ALA A 268 10.04 -21.49 -4.31
CA ALA A 268 10.86 -20.30 -4.16
C ALA A 268 10.02 -19.02 -4.30
N GLN A 269 10.29 -18.02 -3.48
CA GLN A 269 9.73 -16.68 -3.66
C GLN A 269 10.73 -15.81 -4.43
N VAL A 270 10.29 -15.31 -5.59
CA VAL A 270 11.12 -14.42 -6.41
C VAL A 270 11.04 -13.01 -5.84
N TRP A 271 12.18 -12.46 -5.42
CA TRP A 271 12.29 -11.08 -4.94
C TRP A 271 12.63 -10.16 -6.10
N ALA A 272 11.59 -9.57 -6.69
CA ALA A 272 11.68 -8.68 -7.86
C ALA A 272 11.73 -7.19 -7.51
N SER A 273 11.21 -6.79 -6.34
CA SER A 273 11.17 -5.39 -5.88
C SER A 273 12.56 -4.75 -5.75
N THR A 274 13.59 -5.56 -5.53
CA THR A 274 15.02 -5.17 -5.56
C THR A 274 15.42 -4.39 -6.82
N ARG A 275 14.86 -4.75 -7.99
CA ARG A 275 15.16 -4.07 -9.25
C ARG A 275 14.67 -2.63 -9.24
N ALA A 276 13.43 -2.43 -8.78
CA ALA A 276 12.81 -1.12 -8.71
C ALA A 276 13.38 -0.25 -7.57
N LEU A 277 13.90 -0.89 -6.51
CA LEU A 277 14.67 -0.23 -5.46
C LEU A 277 15.95 0.41 -6.01
N VAL A 278 16.73 -0.33 -6.81
CA VAL A 278 18.00 0.20 -7.34
C VAL A 278 17.79 1.18 -8.48
N SER A 279 16.81 0.93 -9.37
CA SER A 279 16.52 1.84 -10.49
C SER A 279 16.09 3.25 -10.05
N GLY A 280 15.62 3.42 -8.81
CA GLY A 280 15.25 4.72 -8.25
C GLY A 280 16.41 5.66 -7.96
N PHE A 281 17.66 5.21 -8.07
CA PHE A 281 18.86 5.97 -7.70
C PHE A 281 19.86 6.14 -8.86
N SER A 282 19.41 6.60 -10.02
CA SER A 282 20.26 6.76 -11.23
C SER A 282 21.54 7.58 -11.00
N ASP A 283 21.47 8.64 -10.18
CA ASP A 283 22.50 9.68 -10.16
C ASP A 283 23.63 9.36 -9.17
N SER A 284 23.31 8.74 -8.03
CA SER A 284 24.25 8.46 -6.91
C SER A 284 25.04 7.16 -7.06
N TRP A 285 24.90 6.49 -8.19
CA TRP A 285 25.33 5.11 -8.38
C TRP A 285 26.72 5.01 -9.03
N ASP A 286 27.55 4.09 -8.57
CA ASP A 286 28.92 3.82 -9.06
C ASP A 286 28.97 2.81 -10.22
N GLY A 287 27.82 2.30 -10.69
CA GLY A 287 27.72 1.43 -11.86
C GLY A 287 27.19 0.03 -11.55
N GLU A 288 27.68 -0.60 -10.48
CA GLU A 288 27.44 -2.03 -10.19
C GLU A 288 26.95 -2.29 -8.75
N HIS A 289 27.57 -1.66 -7.76
CA HIS A 289 27.26 -1.88 -6.34
C HIS A 289 25.88 -1.30 -6.00
N ILE A 290 25.22 -1.86 -5.00
CA ILE A 290 23.90 -1.39 -4.58
C ILE A 290 24.07 -0.08 -3.78
N PRO A 291 23.33 1.00 -4.11
CA PRO A 291 23.38 2.24 -3.35
C PRO A 291 23.08 2.02 -1.85
N PRO A 292 23.78 2.69 -0.90
CA PRO A 292 23.59 2.47 0.53
C PRO A 292 22.14 2.61 1.02
N LYS A 293 21.40 3.59 0.48
CA LYS A 293 19.98 3.78 0.81
C LYS A 293 19.12 2.62 0.31
N ALA A 294 19.40 2.08 -0.88
CA ALA A 294 18.74 0.89 -1.38
C ALA A 294 19.06 -0.33 -0.51
N LEU A 295 20.31 -0.50 -0.06
CA LEU A 295 20.69 -1.58 0.88
C LEU A 295 19.92 -1.49 2.20
N ARG A 296 19.73 -0.29 2.76
CA ARG A 296 18.87 -0.09 3.94
C ARG A 296 17.44 -0.59 3.68
N HIS A 297 16.87 -0.28 2.52
CA HIS A 297 15.53 -0.77 2.16
C HIS A 297 15.48 -2.29 1.92
N HIS A 298 16.55 -2.91 1.42
CA HIS A 298 16.63 -4.38 1.34
C HIS A 298 16.53 -5.00 2.74
N THR A 299 17.28 -4.47 3.71
CA THR A 299 17.21 -4.92 5.10
C THR A 299 15.81 -4.71 5.68
N GLN A 300 15.18 -3.57 5.43
CA GLN A 300 13.81 -3.30 5.89
C GLN A 300 12.81 -4.30 5.29
N ILE A 301 12.91 -4.63 4.00
CA ILE A 301 12.06 -5.64 3.36
C ILE A 301 12.27 -7.01 4.01
N LEU A 302 13.52 -7.44 4.21
CA LEU A 302 13.83 -8.73 4.86
C LEU A 302 13.25 -8.80 6.28
N THR A 303 13.42 -7.74 7.07
CA THR A 303 12.91 -7.71 8.43
C THR A 303 11.39 -7.68 8.45
N ASN A 304 10.73 -6.87 7.62
CA ASN A 304 9.25 -6.87 7.50
C ASN A 304 8.73 -8.25 7.08
N LEU A 305 9.39 -8.89 6.12
CA LEU A 305 9.06 -10.21 5.62
C LEU A 305 9.14 -11.27 6.73
N HIS A 306 10.16 -11.22 7.57
CA HIS A 306 10.38 -12.23 8.62
C HIS A 306 9.60 -11.95 9.92
N CYS A 307 9.47 -10.69 10.32
CA CYS A 307 9.04 -10.29 11.66
C CYS A 307 7.58 -9.85 11.78
N ASN A 308 6.98 -9.26 10.73
CA ASN A 308 5.68 -8.58 10.86
C ASN A 308 4.56 -9.49 11.35
N GLU A 309 4.56 -10.76 10.95
CA GLU A 309 3.57 -11.74 11.39
C GLU A 309 3.50 -11.89 12.92
N HIS A 310 4.63 -11.69 13.63
CA HIS A 310 4.73 -11.94 15.07
C HIS A 310 4.71 -10.67 15.92
N MET A 311 5.16 -9.54 15.36
CA MET A 311 5.23 -8.27 16.09
C MET A 311 3.91 -7.48 16.03
N ALA A 312 3.06 -7.73 15.03
CA ALA A 312 1.73 -7.13 14.89
C ALA A 312 1.69 -5.61 15.11
N PHE A 313 2.63 -4.89 14.49
CA PHE A 313 2.66 -3.42 14.54
C PHE A 313 1.45 -2.81 13.83
N ASN A 314 0.94 -1.68 14.33
CA ASN A 314 -0.26 -1.02 13.80
C ASN A 314 0.00 -0.23 12.50
N ASP A 315 1.26 0.12 12.22
CA ASP A 315 1.68 0.90 11.05
C ASP A 315 2.16 0.00 9.88
N GLY A 316 2.42 -1.29 10.13
CA GLY A 316 2.84 -2.27 9.13
C GLY A 316 1.74 -3.28 8.77
N THR A 317 1.47 -3.44 7.47
CA THR A 317 0.49 -4.41 6.96
C THR A 317 1.08 -5.44 5.98
N CYS A 318 2.31 -5.22 5.51
CA CYS A 318 3.05 -6.21 4.73
C CYS A 318 3.37 -7.43 5.59
N CYS A 319 3.20 -8.64 5.07
CA CYS A 319 3.53 -9.90 5.78
C CYS A 319 2.90 -10.05 7.17
N SER A 320 1.76 -9.42 7.38
CA SER A 320 0.98 -9.52 8.60
C SER A 320 -0.35 -10.21 8.30
N SER A 321 -0.69 -11.19 9.13
CA SER A 321 -2.02 -11.83 9.07
C SER A 321 -3.07 -10.85 9.60
N PRO A 322 -4.28 -10.80 9.01
CA PRO A 322 -5.37 -10.01 9.57
C PRO A 322 -5.64 -10.41 11.02
N GLU A 323 -5.97 -9.42 11.86
CA GLU A 323 -6.32 -9.67 13.26
C GLU A 323 -7.42 -10.72 13.36
N ARG A 324 -7.25 -11.67 14.29
CA ARG A 324 -8.24 -12.72 14.53
C ARG A 324 -9.53 -12.08 15.04
N ARG A 325 -10.65 -12.46 14.43
CA ARG A 325 -11.98 -12.00 14.85
C ARG A 325 -12.25 -12.42 16.29
N THR A 326 -12.68 -11.46 17.12
CA THR A 326 -13.11 -11.77 18.49
C THR A 326 -14.49 -12.43 18.50
N MET A 327 -14.83 -13.11 19.59
CA MET A 327 -16.16 -13.72 19.75
C MET A 327 -17.27 -12.67 19.67
N LEU A 328 -17.07 -11.50 20.29
CA LEU A 328 -18.02 -10.39 20.25
C LEU A 328 -18.22 -9.86 18.82
N GLN A 329 -17.13 -9.66 18.06
CA GLN A 329 -17.22 -9.26 16.66
C GLN A 329 -17.99 -10.29 15.82
N THR A 330 -17.71 -11.58 16.03
CA THR A 330 -18.38 -12.66 15.29
C THR A 330 -19.89 -12.67 15.58
N LEU A 331 -20.29 -12.51 16.84
CA LEU A 331 -21.70 -12.40 17.24
C LEU A 331 -22.37 -11.15 16.65
N ALA A 332 -21.70 -10.00 16.69
CA ALA A 332 -22.24 -8.76 16.12
C ALA A 332 -22.44 -8.86 14.59
N TYR A 333 -21.46 -9.41 13.87
CA TYR A 333 -21.57 -9.55 12.40
C TYR A 333 -22.61 -10.59 11.99
N THR A 334 -22.75 -11.69 12.74
CA THR A 334 -23.80 -12.69 12.47
C THR A 334 -25.20 -12.12 12.72
N PHE A 335 -25.38 -11.35 13.79
CA PHE A 335 -26.61 -10.60 14.06
C PHE A 335 -26.93 -9.62 12.92
N LEU A 336 -25.99 -8.75 12.54
CA LEU A 336 -26.18 -7.77 11.46
C LEU A 336 -26.45 -8.45 10.11
N ALA A 337 -25.79 -9.57 9.82
CA ALA A 337 -26.03 -10.36 8.61
C ALA A 337 -27.45 -10.95 8.59
N SER A 338 -27.96 -11.42 9.74
CA SER A 338 -29.34 -11.90 9.85
C SER A 338 -30.36 -10.78 9.62
N CYS A 339 -30.13 -9.58 10.18
CA CYS A 339 -30.98 -8.40 9.94
C CYS A 339 -30.94 -7.97 8.48
N PHE A 340 -29.76 -8.04 7.84
CA PHE A 340 -29.60 -7.73 6.42
C PHE A 340 -30.39 -8.72 5.53
N ALA A 341 -30.26 -10.02 5.78
CA ALA A 341 -31.02 -11.04 5.07
C ALA A 341 -32.54 -10.86 5.25
N LEU A 342 -32.99 -10.58 6.48
CA LEU A 342 -34.40 -10.27 6.75
C LEU A 342 -34.86 -9.01 6.03
N GLY A 343 -34.03 -7.96 5.99
CA GLY A 343 -34.30 -6.73 5.25
C GLY A 343 -34.46 -6.97 3.76
N ILE A 344 -33.60 -7.79 3.15
CA ILE A 344 -33.74 -8.22 1.74
C ILE A 344 -35.02 -9.00 1.55
N PHE A 345 -35.32 -9.97 2.41
CA PHE A 345 -36.53 -10.78 2.31
C PHE A 345 -37.80 -9.92 2.35
N VAL A 346 -37.89 -9.00 3.32
CA VAL A 346 -39.01 -8.08 3.46
C VAL A 346 -39.10 -7.16 2.24
N PHE A 347 -37.98 -6.63 1.75
CA PHE A 347 -37.92 -5.80 0.55
C PHE A 347 -38.43 -6.55 -0.70
N VAL A 348 -37.92 -7.76 -0.95
CA VAL A 348 -38.32 -8.61 -2.09
C VAL A 348 -39.79 -8.99 -2.00
N ARG A 349 -40.27 -9.40 -0.81
CA ARG A 349 -41.68 -9.72 -0.59
C ARG A 349 -42.55 -8.52 -0.93
N ARG A 350 -42.19 -7.33 -0.45
CA ARG A 350 -42.94 -6.09 -0.69
C ARG A 350 -42.94 -5.66 -2.15
N TYR A 351 -41.80 -5.84 -2.83
CA TYR A 351 -41.68 -5.61 -4.27
C TYR A 351 -42.60 -6.56 -5.07
N LYS A 352 -42.58 -7.86 -4.76
CA LYS A 352 -43.43 -8.87 -5.42
C LYS A 352 -44.92 -8.68 -5.15
N THR A 353 -45.31 -8.39 -3.91
CA THR A 353 -46.73 -8.21 -3.54
C THR A 353 -47.28 -6.83 -3.88
N LYS A 354 -46.45 -5.92 -4.42
CA LYS A 354 -46.79 -4.50 -4.70
C LYS A 354 -47.43 -3.77 -3.51
N MET A 355 -47.24 -4.25 -2.28
CA MET A 355 -47.85 -3.66 -1.10
C MET A 355 -47.16 -2.33 -0.74
N LYS A 356 -47.79 -1.22 -1.14
CA LYS A 356 -47.46 0.13 -0.66
C LYS A 356 -48.33 0.45 0.56
N MET A 357 -47.87 0.06 1.74
CA MET A 357 -48.47 0.52 3.00
C MET A 357 -47.83 1.85 3.40
N GLU A 358 -48.60 2.94 3.27
CA GLU A 358 -48.26 4.28 3.77
C GLU A 358 -49.16 4.57 5.00
N PRO A 359 -48.60 4.90 6.18
CA PRO A 359 -47.18 5.02 6.52
C PRO A 359 -46.48 3.65 6.74
N PRO A 360 -45.15 3.58 6.57
CA PRO A 360 -44.38 2.37 6.87
C PRO A 360 -44.46 2.03 8.38
N THR A 361 -44.76 0.78 8.70
CA THR A 361 -44.76 0.28 10.09
C THR A 361 -43.39 0.49 10.74
N SER A 362 -43.36 0.86 12.03
CA SER A 362 -42.11 1.08 12.78
C SER A 362 -41.13 -0.10 12.70
N GLY A 363 -41.64 -1.34 12.67
CA GLY A 363 -40.81 -2.54 12.49
C GLY A 363 -40.11 -2.62 11.12
N TYR A 364 -40.75 -2.15 10.05
CA TYR A 364 -40.12 -2.07 8.72
C TYR A 364 -38.99 -1.04 8.71
N ILE A 365 -39.19 0.13 9.33
CA ILE A 365 -38.17 1.17 9.46
C ILE A 365 -36.97 0.64 10.23
N LEU A 366 -37.20 -0.05 11.35
CA LEU A 366 -36.15 -0.66 12.17
C LEU A 366 -35.34 -1.70 11.36
N ILE A 367 -36.00 -2.67 10.72
CA ILE A 367 -35.33 -3.74 9.97
C ILE A 367 -34.50 -3.16 8.81
N ILE A 368 -35.05 -2.21 8.04
CA ILE A 368 -34.31 -1.58 6.94
C ILE A 368 -33.14 -0.75 7.45
N SER A 369 -33.30 -0.06 8.59
CA SER A 369 -32.20 0.72 9.18
C SER A 369 -31.07 -0.18 9.69
N LEU A 370 -31.40 -1.30 10.34
CA LEU A 370 -30.43 -2.32 10.76
C LEU A 370 -29.76 -3.00 9.57
N ALA A 371 -30.49 -3.27 8.49
CA ALA A 371 -29.92 -3.80 7.25
C ALA A 371 -28.93 -2.83 6.60
N LYS A 372 -29.27 -1.54 6.54
CA LYS A 372 -28.35 -0.49 6.06
C LYS A 372 -27.10 -0.39 6.93
N LEU A 373 -27.27 -0.40 8.25
CA LEU A 373 -26.15 -0.41 9.19
C LEU A 373 -25.25 -1.64 8.97
N GLY A 374 -25.84 -2.84 8.84
CA GLY A 374 -25.10 -4.06 8.56
C GLY A 374 -24.29 -3.99 7.28
N MET A 375 -24.85 -3.43 6.21
CA MET A 375 -24.14 -3.20 4.94
C MET A 375 -22.94 -2.25 5.11
N ILE A 376 -23.13 -1.12 5.81
CA ILE A 376 -22.05 -0.14 6.05
C ILE A 376 -20.95 -0.76 6.91
N MET A 377 -21.31 -1.49 7.97
CA MET A 377 -20.35 -2.16 8.85
C MET A 377 -19.57 -3.26 8.12
N ALA A 378 -20.23 -4.02 7.22
CA ALA A 378 -19.57 -5.00 6.38
C ALA A 378 -18.56 -4.35 5.42
N TYR A 379 -18.92 -3.20 4.83
CA TYR A 379 -18.00 -2.41 4.00
C TYR A 379 -16.78 -1.92 4.79
N PHE A 380 -16.97 -1.38 5.99
CA PHE A 380 -15.85 -0.97 6.85
C PHE A 380 -14.97 -2.14 7.27
N TYR A 381 -15.56 -3.29 7.60
CA TYR A 381 -14.81 -4.50 7.89
C TYR A 381 -13.94 -4.92 6.70
N LEU A 382 -14.50 -4.89 5.48
CA LEU A 382 -13.76 -5.20 4.26
C LEU A 382 -12.60 -4.20 4.04
N CYS A 383 -12.83 -2.90 4.19
CA CYS A 383 -11.82 -1.88 3.96
C CYS A 383 -10.69 -1.86 5.00
N ASP A 384 -11.02 -2.02 6.28
CA ASP A 384 -10.07 -1.82 7.37
C ASP A 384 -9.39 -3.14 7.80
N ARG A 385 -10.20 -4.18 8.03
CA ARG A 385 -9.77 -5.41 8.69
C ARG A 385 -9.35 -6.52 7.74
N THR A 386 -9.54 -6.36 6.44
CA THR A 386 -9.03 -7.31 5.44
C THR A 386 -7.93 -6.69 4.59
N ASN A 387 -7.13 -7.54 3.93
CA ASN A 387 -6.12 -7.12 2.96
C ASN A 387 -6.70 -7.05 1.53
N PHE A 388 -8.03 -6.94 1.40
CA PHE A 388 -8.72 -6.94 0.10
C PHE A 388 -8.49 -5.65 -0.69
N PHE A 389 -8.41 -4.53 0.01
CA PHE A 389 -7.97 -3.28 -0.60
C PHE A 389 -6.49 -3.09 -0.33
N MET A 390 -5.78 -2.68 -1.37
CA MET A 390 -4.36 -2.36 -1.29
C MET A 390 -4.13 -1.20 -0.33
N LYS A 391 -3.16 -1.33 0.57
CA LYS A 391 -2.81 -0.32 1.56
C LYS A 391 -1.53 0.42 1.15
N GLU A 392 -1.51 1.73 1.31
CA GLU A 392 -0.36 2.59 1.00
C GLU A 392 -0.13 3.57 2.15
N ASN A 393 1.13 3.83 2.51
CA ASN A 393 1.40 4.86 3.52
C ASN A 393 0.99 6.24 2.99
N LYS A 394 0.38 7.04 3.84
CA LYS A 394 0.06 8.43 3.51
C LYS A 394 1.35 9.22 3.35
N TYR A 395 1.42 10.07 2.34
CA TYR A 395 2.55 10.99 2.16
C TYR A 395 2.04 12.34 1.67
N TYR A 396 2.62 13.39 2.23
CA TYR A 396 2.31 14.73 1.82
C TYR A 396 3.10 15.07 0.55
N SER A 397 2.38 15.54 -0.47
CA SER A 397 2.95 16.25 -1.61
C SER A 397 2.09 17.47 -1.88
N SER A 398 2.73 18.62 -2.13
CA SER A 398 2.02 19.87 -2.40
C SER A 398 1.04 19.73 -3.55
N VAL A 399 1.42 19.04 -4.64
CA VAL A 399 0.54 18.84 -5.79
C VAL A 399 -0.66 17.98 -5.41
N SER A 400 -0.44 16.87 -4.70
CA SER A 400 -1.50 15.96 -4.28
C SER A 400 -2.51 16.61 -3.32
N PHE A 401 -2.11 17.65 -2.58
CA PHE A 401 -3.00 18.41 -1.67
C PHE A 401 -3.74 19.53 -2.38
N TRP A 402 -3.02 20.41 -3.10
CA TRP A 402 -3.62 21.60 -3.71
C TRP A 402 -4.48 21.30 -4.93
N LEU A 403 -4.16 20.27 -5.71
CA LEU A 403 -4.91 19.94 -6.92
C LEU A 403 -6.35 19.49 -6.61
N PRO A 404 -6.61 18.52 -5.71
CA PRO A 404 -7.98 18.18 -5.33
C PRO A 404 -8.72 19.36 -4.69
N LEU A 405 -8.02 20.16 -3.87
CA LEU A 405 -8.63 21.33 -3.24
C LEU A 405 -9.07 22.37 -4.27
N ALA A 406 -8.22 22.69 -5.24
CA ALA A 406 -8.53 23.60 -6.35
C ALA A 406 -9.65 23.05 -7.24
N TYR A 407 -9.67 21.74 -7.49
CA TYR A 407 -10.72 21.09 -8.26
C TYR A 407 -12.08 21.20 -7.57
N VAL A 408 -12.15 20.86 -6.28
CA VAL A 408 -13.38 21.00 -5.48
C VAL A 408 -13.80 22.47 -5.43
N PHE A 409 -12.85 23.41 -5.23
CA PHE A 409 -13.09 24.85 -5.29
C PHE A 409 -13.72 25.29 -6.60
N ALA A 410 -13.15 24.88 -7.74
CA ALA A 410 -13.66 25.20 -9.06
C ALA A 410 -15.08 24.63 -9.28
N LEU A 411 -15.32 23.36 -8.94
CA LEU A 411 -16.67 22.78 -9.00
C LEU A 411 -17.65 23.58 -8.13
N GLY A 412 -17.24 23.97 -6.93
CA GLY A 412 -18.03 24.81 -6.05
C GLY A 412 -18.44 26.14 -6.68
N LEU A 413 -17.56 26.78 -7.45
CA LEU A 413 -17.85 28.03 -8.15
C LEU A 413 -18.82 27.85 -9.34
N PHE A 414 -18.73 26.72 -10.06
CA PHE A 414 -19.57 26.47 -11.23
C PHE A 414 -20.95 25.88 -10.88
N PHE A 415 -21.09 25.26 -9.70
CA PHE A 415 -22.31 24.58 -9.24
C PHE A 415 -22.92 25.25 -7.99
N THR A 416 -23.01 26.59 -7.98
CA THR A 416 -23.71 27.34 -6.93
C THR A 416 -25.20 27.44 -7.22
N GLU A 417 -26.04 27.20 -6.21
CA GLU A 417 -27.48 27.50 -6.26
C GLU A 417 -27.76 28.83 -5.55
N ASP A 418 -28.76 29.58 -6.03
CA ASP A 418 -29.20 30.80 -5.34
C ASP A 418 -29.81 30.45 -3.97
N SER A 419 -29.40 31.18 -2.93
CA SER A 419 -29.92 30.96 -1.58
C SER A 419 -31.40 31.35 -1.50
N ARG A 420 -32.22 30.52 -0.86
CA ARG A 420 -33.67 30.80 -0.70
C ARG A 420 -33.96 32.02 0.18
N TYR A 421 -32.97 32.46 0.94
CA TYR A 421 -33.05 33.56 1.89
C TYR A 421 -31.84 34.47 1.77
N THR A 422 -32.04 35.78 1.96
CA THR A 422 -31.00 36.81 1.90
C THR A 422 -30.42 37.16 3.29
N LYS A 423 -30.89 36.49 4.34
CA LYS A 423 -30.42 36.72 5.72
C LYS A 423 -29.02 36.12 5.91
N VAL A 424 -28.10 36.93 6.45
CA VAL A 424 -26.74 36.50 6.82
C VAL A 424 -26.79 35.39 7.86
N LEU A 425 -25.96 34.35 7.71
CA LEU A 425 -25.94 33.11 8.52
C LEU A 425 -27.24 32.29 8.42
N HIS A 426 -27.81 32.22 7.22
CA HIS A 426 -28.87 31.25 6.93
C HIS A 426 -28.36 29.79 7.04
N ARG A 427 -29.27 28.85 7.27
CA ARG A 427 -28.97 27.41 7.39
C ARG A 427 -28.24 26.87 6.16
N ASP A 428 -28.60 27.30 4.95
CA ASP A 428 -27.95 26.86 3.70
C ASP A 428 -26.47 27.25 3.70
N GLN A 429 -26.13 28.49 4.09
CA GLN A 429 -24.73 28.94 4.20
C GLN A 429 -23.94 28.11 5.21
N THR A 430 -24.57 27.71 6.32
CA THR A 430 -23.91 26.89 7.34
C THR A 430 -23.70 25.45 6.87
N GLU A 431 -24.68 24.85 6.18
CA GLU A 431 -24.54 23.50 5.62
C GLU A 431 -23.55 23.46 4.45
N GLU A 432 -23.45 24.52 3.64
CA GLU A 432 -22.40 24.66 2.62
C GLU A 432 -21.02 24.76 3.27
N MET A 433 -20.84 25.64 4.26
CA MET A 433 -19.57 25.77 4.99
C MET A 433 -19.17 24.45 5.66
N LYS A 434 -20.14 23.71 6.21
CA LYS A 434 -19.93 22.38 6.77
C LYS A 434 -19.46 21.38 5.70
N GLY A 435 -20.08 21.39 4.52
CA GLY A 435 -19.67 20.58 3.38
C GLY A 435 -18.24 20.88 2.94
N TRP A 436 -17.90 22.16 2.79
CA TRP A 436 -16.54 22.61 2.50
C TRP A 436 -15.53 22.14 3.54
N MET A 437 -15.85 22.33 4.83
CA MET A 437 -15.01 21.87 5.92
C MET A 437 -14.80 20.35 5.86
N GLN A 438 -15.85 19.57 5.62
CA GLN A 438 -15.76 18.11 5.50
C GLN A 438 -14.88 17.67 4.33
N LEU A 439 -14.98 18.34 3.17
CA LEU A 439 -14.12 18.08 2.00
C LEU A 439 -12.66 18.43 2.28
N VAL A 440 -12.39 19.59 2.88
CA VAL A 440 -11.03 19.99 3.28
C VAL A 440 -10.44 18.98 4.27
N LEU A 441 -11.21 18.55 5.27
CA LEU A 441 -10.78 17.54 6.23
C LEU A 441 -10.51 16.18 5.57
N LEU A 442 -11.33 15.79 4.59
CA LEU A 442 -11.12 14.55 3.85
C LEU A 442 -9.81 14.61 3.06
N ILE A 443 -9.57 15.69 2.30
CA ILE A 443 -8.34 15.89 1.53
C ILE A 443 -7.14 15.91 2.48
N TYR A 444 -7.19 16.72 3.54
CA TYR A 444 -6.17 16.80 4.58
C TYR A 444 -5.77 15.44 5.15
N ASN A 445 -6.75 14.59 5.48
CA ASN A 445 -6.52 13.26 6.04
C ASN A 445 -6.09 12.22 5.00
N MET A 446 -6.53 12.35 3.75
CA MET A 446 -6.17 11.45 2.65
C MET A 446 -4.74 11.69 2.18
N THR A 447 -4.33 12.95 2.07
CA THR A 447 -2.98 13.33 1.61
C THR A 447 -1.95 13.37 2.74
N GLY A 448 -2.33 13.05 3.99
CA GLY A 448 -1.43 13.09 5.14
C GLY A 448 -0.81 14.47 5.38
N ALA A 449 -1.54 15.55 5.08
CA ALA A 449 -1.04 16.92 5.19
C ALA A 449 -0.81 17.39 6.64
N SER A 450 -1.11 16.53 7.62
CA SER A 450 -0.82 16.73 9.04
C SER A 450 0.66 16.86 9.36
N SER A 451 1.54 16.35 8.49
CA SER A 451 3.00 16.52 8.62
C SER A 451 3.44 17.96 8.38
N ASN A 452 2.69 18.75 7.62
CA ASN A 452 2.98 20.15 7.39
C ASN A 452 2.30 21.01 8.46
N LEU A 453 3.12 21.70 9.25
CA LEU A 453 2.67 22.55 10.35
C LEU A 453 1.69 23.65 9.89
N HIS A 454 1.97 24.30 8.76
CA HIS A 454 1.16 25.42 8.26
C HIS A 454 -0.25 24.95 7.88
N ILE A 455 -0.35 23.85 7.13
CA ILE A 455 -1.65 23.30 6.69
C ILE A 455 -2.45 22.80 7.89
N ARG A 456 -1.79 22.13 8.85
CA ARG A 456 -2.42 21.69 10.10
C ARG A 456 -3.03 22.85 10.86
N ASN A 457 -2.29 23.95 11.05
CA ASN A 457 -2.77 25.12 11.76
C ASN A 457 -3.95 25.78 11.02
N HIS A 458 -3.88 25.93 9.69
CA HIS A 458 -5.01 26.46 8.91
C HIS A 458 -6.26 25.57 8.99
N THR A 459 -6.09 24.25 8.94
CA THR A 459 -7.21 23.31 9.07
C THR A 459 -7.88 23.45 10.43
N GLN A 460 -7.11 23.57 11.50
CA GLN A 460 -7.64 23.83 12.84
C GLN A 460 -8.39 25.16 12.94
N ILE A 461 -7.87 26.23 12.32
CA ILE A 461 -8.55 27.53 12.27
C ILE A 461 -9.91 27.40 11.55
N ILE A 462 -9.99 26.68 10.44
CA ILE A 462 -11.24 26.47 9.70
C ILE A 462 -12.27 25.72 10.57
N ILE A 463 -11.85 24.67 11.26
CA ILE A 463 -12.72 23.91 12.17
C ILE A 463 -13.24 24.81 13.29
N SER A 464 -12.35 25.56 13.94
CA SER A 464 -12.72 26.49 15.01
C SER A 464 -13.66 27.57 14.51
N ALA A 465 -13.41 28.16 13.34
CA ALA A 465 -14.27 29.17 12.73
C ALA A 465 -15.68 28.63 12.44
N TYR A 466 -15.80 27.39 11.94
CA TYR A 466 -17.09 26.73 11.72
C TYR A 466 -17.87 26.56 13.03
N PHE A 467 -17.23 26.02 14.08
CA PHE A 467 -17.87 25.86 15.39
C PHE A 467 -18.28 27.20 16.00
N SER A 468 -17.45 28.24 15.89
CA SER A 468 -17.79 29.59 16.34
C SER A 468 -18.97 30.19 15.58
N CYS A 469 -19.04 30.01 14.25
CA CYS A 469 -20.19 30.44 13.44
C CYS A 469 -21.46 29.71 13.85
N GLN A 470 -21.38 28.40 14.08
CA GLN A 470 -22.53 27.60 14.50
C GLN A 470 -23.03 28.02 15.90
N ALA A 471 -22.12 28.27 16.84
CA ALA A 471 -22.47 28.78 18.16
C ALA A 471 -23.15 30.16 18.07
N THR A 472 -22.63 31.06 17.23
CA THR A 472 -23.19 32.40 17.02
C THR A 472 -24.58 32.35 16.37
N ALA A 473 -24.78 31.47 15.39
CA ALA A 473 -26.10 31.23 14.79
C ALA A 473 -27.12 30.75 15.83
N ILE A 474 -26.73 29.82 16.70
CA ILE A 474 -27.58 29.30 17.78
C ILE A 474 -27.91 30.41 18.79
N SER A 475 -26.93 31.23 19.21
CA SER A 475 -27.17 32.34 20.14
C SER A 475 -28.13 33.38 19.57
N ILE A 476 -28.05 33.67 18.26
CA ILE A 476 -28.97 34.59 17.56
C ILE A 476 -30.39 34.00 17.50
N ILE A 477 -30.53 32.69 17.27
CA ILE A 477 -31.83 32.01 17.19
C ILE A 477 -32.49 31.88 18.56
N CYS A 478 -31.72 31.58 19.60
CA CYS A 478 -32.22 31.40 20.97
C CYS A 478 -32.36 32.70 21.75
N GLY A 479 -32.01 33.86 21.18
CA GLY A 479 -32.08 35.16 21.87
C GLY A 479 -31.18 35.25 23.11
N ILE A 480 -30.11 34.46 23.16
CA ILE A 480 -29.19 34.40 24.31
C ILE A 480 -28.22 35.58 24.20
N ASP A 481 -28.21 36.44 25.21
CA ASP A 481 -27.41 37.66 25.27
C ASP A 481 -25.90 37.35 25.13
N ARG A 482 -25.21 38.14 24.29
CA ARG A 482 -23.85 37.87 23.75
C ARG A 482 -22.73 37.77 24.79
N ARG A 483 -22.99 38.09 26.07
CA ARG A 483 -21.94 38.21 27.09
C ARG A 483 -21.50 36.89 27.71
N GLN A 484 -22.34 35.85 27.72
CA GLN A 484 -22.01 34.57 28.38
C GLN A 484 -21.19 33.61 27.51
N ALA A 485 -21.36 33.63 26.19
CA ALA A 485 -20.74 32.63 25.30
C ALA A 485 -19.24 32.88 25.00
N SER A 486 -18.76 34.12 25.10
CA SER A 486 -17.35 34.44 24.82
C SER A 486 -16.39 34.16 25.99
N SER A 487 -16.90 34.19 27.24
CA SER A 487 -16.08 33.95 28.44
C SER A 487 -15.75 32.47 28.66
N ASP A 488 -16.62 31.56 28.21
CA ASP A 488 -16.40 30.12 28.40
C ASP A 488 -15.50 29.51 27.32
N PHE A 489 -15.48 30.06 26.10
CA PHE A 489 -14.66 29.53 25.00
C PHE A 489 -13.18 29.91 25.11
N SER A 490 -12.88 31.11 25.61
CA SER A 490 -11.51 31.61 25.85
C SER A 490 -10.74 30.79 26.90
N ARG A 491 -11.44 30.14 27.84
CA ARG A 491 -10.83 29.19 28.79
C ARG A 491 -10.53 27.80 28.21
N SER A 492 -11.25 27.37 27.16
CA SER A 492 -11.06 26.03 26.57
C SER A 492 -10.01 25.99 25.46
N SER A 493 -9.76 27.10 24.77
CA SER A 493 -8.88 27.15 23.60
C SER A 493 -7.39 27.26 23.94
N PHE A 494 -7.04 27.77 25.13
CA PHE A 494 -5.65 27.96 25.57
C PHE A 494 -5.11 26.84 26.47
N GLY A 495 -5.91 25.82 26.79
CA GLY A 495 -5.52 24.71 27.69
C GLY A 495 -4.83 23.52 27.03
N SER A 496 -4.48 23.58 25.73
CA SER A 496 -3.88 22.46 25.00
C SER A 496 -2.62 22.83 24.20
N ILE A 497 -1.94 23.90 24.62
CA ILE A 497 -0.56 24.17 24.24
C ILE A 497 0.33 23.68 25.40
N SER A 498 0.54 22.37 25.45
CA SER A 498 1.65 21.71 26.16
C SER A 498 1.94 20.39 25.49
#